data_AF-A0A1M7YZ51-F1
#
_entry.id   AF-A0A1M7YZ51-F1
#
_cell.length_a   1.000
_cell.length_b   1.000
_cell.length_c   1.000
_cell.angle_alpha   90.00
_cell.angle_beta   90.00
_cell.angle_gamma   90.00
#
_symmetry.space_group_name_H-M   'P 1'
#
loop_
_entity.id
_entity.type
_entity.pdbx_description
1 polymer ?
#
loop_
_entity_poly.entity_id
_entity_poly.type
_entity_poly.pdbx_seq_one_letter_code
_entity_poly.pdbx_strand_id
1 'polypeptide(L)'
;MRFLIRLAAHFVFIGGLSLFLLVPRNPYEWMRSVESATSAARIQNNSQNSVTFTLLVLFAIVMTQASLMVTTSVKKEQRISFSLIVSAVLCWLLWYWY
;
A
#
# COMPACT_ATOMS: atom_id res chain seq x y z
N MET A 1 26.24 -7.51 -0.30
CA MET A 1 24.93 -7.67 -0.99
C MET A 1 23.73 -7.82 -0.07
N ARG A 2 23.72 -8.71 0.94
CA ARG A 2 22.57 -8.90 1.85
C ARG A 2 22.06 -7.63 2.55
N PHE A 3 22.95 -6.72 2.95
CA PHE A 3 22.57 -5.44 3.56
C PHE A 3 21.78 -4.53 2.59
N LEU A 4 22.22 -4.43 1.33
CA LEU A 4 21.55 -3.63 0.30
C LEU A 4 20.14 -4.15 0.00
N ILE A 5 19.96 -5.48 -0.04
CA ILE A 5 18.65 -6.11 -0.25
C ILE A 5 17.69 -5.78 0.91
N ARG A 6 18.19 -5.80 2.14
CA ARG A 6 17.41 -5.40 3.32
C ARG A 6 17.04 -3.92 3.27
N LEU A 7 17.99 -3.06 2.94
CA LEU A 7 17.78 -1.63 2.82
C LEU A 7 16.69 -1.34 1.77
N ALA A 8 16.82 -1.95 0.59
CA ALA A 8 15.84 -1.83 -0.49
C ALA A 8 14.44 -2.27 -0.05
N ALA A 9 14.33 -3.38 0.69
CA ALA A 9 13.04 -3.86 1.18
C ALA A 9 12.37 -2.90 2.18
N HIS A 10 13.16 -2.23 3.04
CA HIS A 10 12.63 -1.20 3.94
C HIS A 10 12.21 0.06 3.17
N PHE A 11 12.96 0.44 2.12
CA PHE A 11 12.56 1.52 1.23
C PHE A 11 11.27 1.21 0.47
N VAL A 12 11.10 -0.03 -0.02
CA VAL A 12 9.85 -0.49 -0.65
C VAL A 12 8.69 -0.40 0.34
N PHE A 13 8.91 -0.77 1.61
CA PHE A 13 7.90 -0.65 2.65
C PHE A 13 7.50 0.82 2.91
N ILE A 14 8.48 1.70 3.15
CA ILE A 14 8.25 3.12 3.41
C ILE A 14 7.58 3.79 2.21
N GLY A 15 8.06 3.51 1.00
CA GLY A 15 7.49 4.02 -0.24
C GLY A 15 6.06 3.54 -0.45
N GLY A 16 5.80 2.25 -0.26
CA GLY A 16 4.46 1.67 -0.40
C GLY A 16 3.46 2.21 0.63
N LEU A 17 3.87 2.39 1.87
CA LEU A 17 3.04 3.04 2.90
C LEU A 17 2.74 4.51 2.58
N SER A 18 3.75 5.22 2.07
CA SER A 18 3.56 6.62 1.65
C SER A 18 2.55 6.71 0.51
N LEU A 19 2.55 5.75 -0.42
CA LEU A 19 1.53 5.67 -1.47
C LEU A 19 0.12 5.45 -0.90
N PHE A 20 -0.05 4.66 0.17
CA PHE A 20 -1.38 4.54 0.81
C PHE A 20 -1.88 5.87 1.40
N LEU A 21 -0.98 6.71 1.92
CA LEU A 21 -1.35 8.03 2.43
C LEU A 21 -1.60 9.05 1.32
N LEU A 22 -0.87 8.95 0.20
CA LEU A 22 -0.91 9.92 -0.88
C LEU A 22 -1.96 9.62 -1.95
N VAL A 23 -2.40 8.36 -2.10
CA VAL A 23 -3.41 7.99 -3.09
C VAL A 23 -4.78 8.46 -2.61
N PRO A 24 -5.36 9.51 -3.23
CA PRO A 24 -6.67 9.99 -2.85
C PRO A 24 -7.71 8.95 -3.25
N ARG A 25 -8.54 8.56 -2.28
CA ARG A 25 -9.60 7.55 -2.43
C ARG A 25 -10.59 7.88 -3.55
N ASN A 26 -10.77 9.18 -3.78
CA ASN A 26 -11.54 9.72 -4.88
C ASN A 26 -10.77 10.87 -5.53
N PRO A 27 -10.03 10.62 -6.64
CA PRO A 27 -9.20 11.63 -7.29
C PRO A 27 -10.00 12.81 -7.88
N TYR A 28 -11.33 12.78 -7.81
CA TYR A 28 -12.25 13.81 -8.28
C TYR A 28 -13.03 14.50 -7.15
N GLU A 29 -12.63 14.32 -5.88
CA GLU A 29 -13.24 15.06 -4.76
C GLU A 29 -13.17 16.58 -4.97
N TRP A 30 -12.07 17.09 -5.53
CA TRP A 30 -11.92 18.51 -5.88
C TRP A 30 -12.88 18.96 -7.00
N MET A 31 -13.38 18.03 -7.83
CA MET A 31 -14.29 18.32 -8.92
C MET A 31 -15.74 18.55 -8.44
N ARG A 32 -16.08 18.05 -7.23
CA ARG A 32 -17.38 18.31 -6.59
C ARG A 32 -17.63 19.80 -6.34
N SER A 33 -16.59 20.62 -6.18
CA SER A 33 -16.75 22.06 -5.97
C SER A 33 -16.86 22.87 -7.28
N VAL A 34 -16.52 22.26 -8.43
CA VAL A 34 -16.43 22.95 -9.73
C VAL A 34 -17.60 22.62 -10.65
N GLU A 35 -18.12 21.39 -10.60
CA GLU A 35 -19.24 20.95 -11.44
C GLU A 35 -20.29 20.20 -10.60
N SER A 36 -21.41 20.87 -10.29
CA SER A 36 -22.52 20.29 -9.53
C SER A 36 -23.48 19.43 -10.38
N ALA A 37 -23.26 19.34 -11.69
CA ALA A 37 -24.24 18.79 -12.65
C ALA A 37 -23.88 17.39 -13.21
N THR A 38 -22.62 16.96 -13.13
CA THR A 38 -22.21 15.61 -13.55
C THR A 38 -22.26 14.68 -12.34
N SER A 39 -23.21 13.74 -12.34
CA SER A 39 -23.35 12.79 -11.24
C SER A 39 -22.05 12.01 -11.05
N ALA A 40 -21.38 12.24 -9.91
CA ALA A 40 -20.15 11.55 -9.50
C ALA A 40 -20.25 10.01 -9.61
N ALA A 41 -21.48 9.48 -9.65
CA ALA A 41 -21.81 8.08 -9.92
C ALA A 41 -21.28 7.54 -11.27
N ARG A 42 -21.17 8.34 -12.33
CA ARG A 42 -20.68 7.86 -13.64
C ARG A 42 -19.14 7.75 -13.69
N ILE A 43 -18.44 8.47 -12.83
CA ILE A 43 -16.97 8.46 -12.70
C ILE A 43 -16.51 7.41 -11.65
N GLN A 44 -17.44 6.85 -10.89
CA GLN A 44 -17.23 5.89 -9.80
C GLN A 44 -16.51 4.58 -10.22
N ASN A 45 -16.40 4.31 -11.53
CA ASN A 45 -15.59 3.22 -12.09
C ASN A 45 -14.09 3.35 -11.74
N ASN A 46 -13.60 4.55 -11.40
CA ASN A 46 -12.20 4.77 -10.97
C ASN A 46 -11.90 4.34 -9.52
N SER A 47 -12.91 4.09 -8.69
CA SER A 47 -12.70 3.55 -7.34
C SER A 47 -12.13 2.13 -7.38
N GLN A 48 -12.54 1.31 -8.35
CA GLN A 48 -11.95 -0.02 -8.59
C GLN A 48 -10.46 0.09 -8.95
N ASN A 49 -10.08 1.03 -9.82
CA ASN A 49 -8.67 1.22 -10.21
C ASN A 49 -7.78 1.58 -9.01
N SER A 50 -8.27 2.40 -8.09
CA SER A 50 -7.53 2.82 -6.89
C SER A 50 -7.35 1.65 -5.91
N VAL A 51 -8.38 0.82 -5.74
CA VAL A 51 -8.32 -0.41 -4.91
C VAL A 51 -7.39 -1.45 -5.53
N THR A 52 -7.46 -1.68 -6.85
CA THR A 52 -6.55 -2.59 -7.55
C THR A 52 -5.10 -2.14 -7.43
N PHE A 53 -4.84 -0.83 -7.58
CA PHE A 53 -3.50 -0.28 -7.41
C PHE A 53 -2.97 -0.48 -5.98
N THR A 54 -3.76 -0.15 -4.95
CA THR A 54 -3.31 -0.32 -3.56
C THR A 54 -3.13 -1.78 -3.18
N LEU A 55 -3.92 -2.71 -3.75
CA LEU A 55 -3.70 -4.15 -3.61
C LEU A 55 -2.39 -4.61 -4.25
N LEU A 56 -2.02 -4.08 -5.42
CA LEU A 56 -0.73 -4.39 -6.05
C LEU A 56 0.44 -3.87 -5.19
N VAL A 57 0.31 -2.68 -4.61
CA VAL A 57 1.31 -2.13 -3.68
C VAL A 57 1.41 -3.01 -2.43
N LEU A 58 0.28 -3.40 -1.83
CA LEU A 58 0.26 -4.30 -0.68
C LEU A 58 0.95 -5.64 -1.02
N PHE A 59 0.61 -6.21 -2.17
CA PHE A 59 1.21 -7.46 -2.64
C PHE A 59 2.73 -7.34 -2.80
N ALA A 60 3.22 -6.24 -3.40
CA ALA A 60 4.65 -5.99 -3.54
C ALA A 60 5.36 -5.89 -2.18
N ILE A 61 4.75 -5.19 -1.20
CA ILE A 61 5.27 -5.12 0.17
C ILE A 61 5.35 -6.51 0.79
N VAL A 62 4.24 -7.27 0.75
CA VAL A 62 4.16 -8.61 1.34
C VAL A 62 5.18 -9.55 0.71
N MET A 63 5.29 -9.59 -0.61
CA MET A 63 6.25 -10.43 -1.32
C MET A 63 7.70 -10.09 -0.96
N THR A 64 8.01 -8.80 -0.82
CA THR A 64 9.36 -8.35 -0.47
C THR A 64 9.72 -8.75 0.96
N GLN A 65 8.80 -8.57 1.91
CA GLN A 65 9.01 -8.95 3.31
C GLN A 65 9.02 -10.47 3.51
N ALA A 66 8.17 -11.22 2.78
CA ALA A 66 8.17 -12.68 2.78
C ALA A 66 9.49 -13.24 2.23
N SER A 67 10.00 -12.65 1.14
CA SER A 67 11.32 -13.02 0.58
C SER A 67 12.46 -12.77 1.59
N LEU A 68 12.39 -11.68 2.37
CA LEU A 68 13.32 -11.44 3.46
C LEU A 68 13.20 -12.47 4.59
N MET A 69 11.99 -12.89 4.95
CA MET A 69 11.76 -13.91 5.98
C MET A 69 12.36 -15.26 5.58
N VAL A 70 12.21 -15.67 4.32
CA VAL A 70 12.74 -16.94 3.80
C VAL A 70 14.27 -16.90 3.69
N THR A 71 14.84 -15.75 3.31
CA THR A 71 16.29 -15.61 3.11
C THR A 71 17.08 -15.34 4.39
N THR A 72 16.42 -14.89 5.47
CA THR A 72 17.08 -14.65 6.76
C THR A 72 16.90 -15.80 7.73
N SER A 73 18.01 -16.22 8.35
CA SER A 73 18.02 -17.26 9.41
C SER A 73 17.78 -16.65 10.81
N VAL A 74 17.75 -15.32 10.92
CA VAL A 74 17.67 -14.61 12.20
C VAL A 74 16.21 -14.44 12.59
N LYS A 75 15.76 -15.18 13.63
CA LYS A 75 14.37 -15.13 14.13
C LYS A 75 13.88 -13.71 14.45
N LYS A 76 14.78 -12.82 14.93
CA LYS A 76 14.45 -11.42 15.21
C LYS A 76 14.06 -10.66 13.94
N GLU A 77 14.79 -10.85 12.85
CA GLU A 77 14.50 -10.20 11.56
C GLU A 77 13.22 -10.76 10.91
N GLN A 78 12.96 -12.06 11.10
CA GLN A 78 11.70 -12.66 10.67
C GLN A 78 10.51 -12.05 11.41
N ARG A 79 10.62 -11.85 12.73
CA ARG A 79 9.57 -11.16 13.52
C ARG A 79 9.35 -9.72 13.06
N ILE A 80 10.42 -8.96 12.77
CA ILE A 80 10.30 -7.59 12.26
C ILE A 80 9.57 -7.60 10.91
N SER A 81 9.98 -8.44 9.98
CA SER A 81 9.36 -8.55 8.65
C SER A 81 7.89 -8.94 8.74
N PHE A 82 7.55 -9.87 9.65
CA PHE A 82 6.18 -10.26 9.93
C PHE A 82 5.36 -9.10 10.51
N SER A 83 5.91 -8.37 11.49
CA SER A 83 5.25 -7.18 12.04
C SER A 83 5.00 -6.11 10.96
N LEU A 84 5.96 -5.89 10.05
CA LEU A 84 5.80 -4.97 8.92
C LEU A 84 4.66 -5.41 7.99
N ILE A 85 4.58 -6.70 7.66
CA ILE A 85 3.46 -7.26 6.87
C ILE A 85 2.12 -6.97 7.56
N VAL A 86 2.01 -7.29 8.85
CA VAL A 86 0.77 -7.07 9.61
C VAL A 86 0.40 -5.59 9.63
N SER A 87 1.37 -4.70 9.88
CA SER A 87 1.13 -3.25 9.85
C SER A 87 0.69 -2.74 8.48
N ALA A 88 1.27 -3.22 7.38
CA ALA A 88 0.85 -2.84 6.03
C ALA A 88 -0.58 -3.30 5.73
N VAL A 89 -0.93 -4.53 6.11
CA VAL A 89 -2.30 -5.05 5.95
C VAL A 89 -3.30 -4.24 6.77
N LEU A 90 -2.98 -3.94 8.03
CA LEU A 90 -3.83 -3.09 8.88
C LEU A 90 -3.99 -1.68 8.28
N CYS A 91 -2.91 -1.08 7.78
CA CYS A 91 -2.96 0.24 7.16
C CYS A 91 -3.82 0.24 5.89
N TRP A 92 -3.69 -0.78 5.05
CA TRP A 92 -4.53 -0.95 3.87
C TRP A 92 -6.00 -1.17 4.24
N LEU A 93 -6.30 -1.98 5.27
CA LEU A 93 -7.66 -2.17 5.77
C LEU A 93 -8.27 -0.87 6.29
N LEU A 94 -7.48 -0.06 7.02
CA LEU A 94 -7.92 1.25 7.48
C LEU A 94 -8.21 2.18 6.30
N TRP A 95 -7.33 2.25 5.30
CA TRP A 95 -7.57 3.01 4.07
C TRP A 95 -8.76 2.46 3.24
N TYR A 96 -9.03 1.17 3.32
CA TYR A 96 -10.18 0.54 2.65
C TYR A 96 -11.49 0.68 3.44
N TRP A 97 -11.46 0.96 4.73
CA TRP A 97 -12.68 1.23 5.50
C TRP A 97 -13.01 2.72 5.60
N TYR A 98 -11.99 3.56 5.82
CA TYR A 98 -12.10 5.01 5.99
C TYR A 98 -11.97 5.76 4.68
#